data_AF-A0A059LLK9-F1
#
_entry.id   AF-A0A059LLK9-F1
#
_cell.length_a   1.000
_cell.length_b   1.000
_cell.length_c   1.000
_cell.angle_alpha   90.00
_cell.angle_beta   90.00
_cell.angle_gamma   90.00
#
_symmetry.space_group_name_H-M   'P 1'
#
loop_
_entity.id
_entity.type
_entity.pdbx_description
1 polymer ?
#
loop_
_entity_poly.entity_id
_entity_poly.type
_entity_poly.pdbx_seq_one_letter_code
_entity_poly.pdbx_strand_id
1 'polypeptide(L)'
;MRFLERDVGQLRRQVKSLRVQGQGAAVSPSLEPIFDETLPAPFLFVAVLSTPQAQRRRAAVRATWASSPPADVVVRFVLYESEREIETLAAEAARHGDLLFVPGSGEQGAGYRGIVFKVLAAVRAVARDYDAGFVLKTDDDAFVDLEAAREALLGLCDAEGCLRREEDSAGGAPA
;
A
#
# COMPACT_ATOMS: atom_id res chain seq x y z
N MET A 1 3.64 26.31 -0.75
CA MET A 1 2.59 26.49 -1.77
C MET A 1 1.55 25.40 -1.52
N ARG A 2 0.35 25.75 -1.02
CA ARG A 2 -0.70 24.80 -0.61
C ARG A 2 -1.63 24.52 -1.79
N PHE A 3 -1.35 23.48 -2.55
CA PHE A 3 -2.26 22.94 -3.56
C PHE A 3 -2.22 21.42 -3.39
N LEU A 4 -3.39 20.81 -3.15
CA LEU A 4 -3.74 19.37 -2.99
C LEU A 4 -4.43 18.96 -1.68
N GLU A 5 -4.74 19.87 -0.75
CA GLU A 5 -5.59 19.56 0.42
C GLU A 5 -7.02 20.14 0.33
N ARG A 6 -7.39 20.84 -0.75
CA ARG A 6 -8.67 21.57 -0.83
C ARG A 6 -9.85 20.85 -1.47
N ASP A 7 -9.68 19.73 -2.17
CA ASP A 7 -10.79 19.15 -2.94
C ASP A 7 -11.60 18.06 -2.23
N VAL A 8 -11.04 17.32 -1.27
CA VAL A 8 -11.80 16.24 -0.60
C VAL A 8 -12.75 16.77 0.48
N GLY A 9 -12.46 17.96 1.03
CA GLY A 9 -13.27 18.59 2.08
C GLY A 9 -14.51 19.34 1.59
N GLN A 10 -14.56 19.73 0.31
CA GLN A 10 -15.70 20.46 -0.27
C GLN A 10 -16.83 19.52 -0.73
N LEU A 11 -16.51 18.31 -1.20
CA LEU A 11 -17.52 17.31 -1.55
C LEU A 11 -18.39 16.87 -0.36
N ARG A 12 -17.85 16.90 0.86
CA ARG A 12 -18.60 16.53 2.09
C ARG A 12 -19.63 17.58 2.55
N ARG A 13 -19.62 18.80 2.00
CA ARG A 13 -20.60 19.84 2.37
C ARG A 13 -21.79 19.95 1.41
N GLN A 14 -21.65 19.50 0.16
CA GLN A 14 -22.76 19.58 -0.81
C GLN A 14 -23.85 18.53 -0.61
N VAL A 15 -23.58 17.45 0.12
CA VAL A 15 -24.60 16.41 0.41
C VAL A 15 -25.59 16.83 1.52
N LYS A 16 -25.36 17.95 2.22
CA LYS A 16 -26.25 18.44 3.29
C LYS A 16 -27.37 19.39 2.85
N SER A 17 -27.59 19.59 1.54
CA SER A 17 -28.58 20.58 1.06
C SER A 17 -29.78 20.02 0.27
N LEU A 18 -29.94 18.71 0.11
CA LEU A 18 -31.05 18.17 -0.69
C LEU A 18 -32.12 17.49 0.17
N ARG A 19 -32.95 18.35 0.75
CA ARG A 19 -34.33 18.14 1.25
C ARG A 19 -34.95 19.55 1.24
N VAL A 20 -36.13 19.85 0.70
CA VAL A 20 -37.36 19.08 0.47
C VAL A 20 -38.18 19.81 -0.60
N GLN A 21 -38.74 19.09 -1.57
CA GLN A 21 -40.03 19.32 -2.23
C GLN A 21 -40.17 18.18 -3.25
N GLY A 22 -41.14 17.27 -3.25
CA GLY A 22 -42.31 16.97 -2.44
C GLY A 22 -43.04 15.86 -3.21
N GLN A 23 -43.74 14.99 -2.49
CA GLN A 23 -44.75 14.02 -2.98
C GLN A 23 -44.28 12.67 -3.55
N GLY A 24 -44.59 11.61 -2.78
CA GLY A 24 -45.40 10.51 -3.30
C GLY A 24 -44.68 9.23 -3.74
N ALA A 25 -44.33 8.37 -2.77
CA ALA A 25 -44.34 6.90 -2.79
C ALA A 25 -43.16 6.37 -1.98
N ALA A 26 -43.44 5.68 -0.87
CA ALA A 26 -42.44 5.02 -0.04
C ALA A 26 -41.91 3.78 -0.78
N VAL A 27 -40.95 3.99 -1.68
CA VAL A 27 -39.99 2.96 -2.06
C VAL A 27 -38.81 3.20 -1.13
N SER A 28 -38.65 2.35 -0.10
CA SER A 28 -37.43 2.37 0.71
C SER A 28 -36.24 2.14 -0.24
N PRO A 29 -35.33 3.10 -0.41
CA PRO A 29 -34.09 2.80 -1.08
C PRO A 29 -33.29 1.94 -0.11
N SER A 30 -33.22 0.64 -0.38
CA SER A 30 -32.19 -0.21 0.22
C SER A 30 -30.85 0.43 -0.14
N LEU A 31 -30.23 1.07 0.85
CA LEU A 31 -28.87 1.58 0.75
C LEU A 31 -27.94 0.37 0.85
N GLU A 32 -27.88 -0.40 -0.23
CA GLU A 32 -26.77 -1.33 -0.47
C GLU A 32 -25.48 -0.47 -0.48
N PRO A 33 -24.47 -0.78 0.34
CA PRO A 33 -23.23 -0.01 0.35
C PRO A 33 -22.55 -0.10 -1.02
N ILE A 34 -22.34 1.04 -1.68
CA ILE A 34 -21.63 1.16 -2.98
C ILE A 34 -20.10 1.03 -2.80
N PHE A 35 -19.64 0.34 -1.75
CA PHE A 35 -18.22 0.16 -1.49
C PHE A 35 -17.93 -1.32 -1.34
N ASP A 36 -17.89 -2.00 -2.47
CA ASP A 36 -17.10 -3.22 -2.60
C ASP A 36 -15.76 -2.84 -3.26
N GLU A 37 -14.92 -2.13 -2.52
CA GLU A 37 -13.50 -2.03 -2.86
C GLU A 37 -12.77 -2.91 -1.85
N THR A 38 -12.76 -4.21 -2.14
CA THR A 38 -11.87 -5.15 -1.46
C THR A 38 -10.43 -4.67 -1.67
N LEU A 39 -9.72 -4.46 -0.56
CA LEU A 39 -8.33 -4.01 -0.62
C LEU A 39 -7.50 -5.07 -1.37
N PRO A 40 -6.46 -4.67 -2.13
CA PRO A 40 -5.51 -5.61 -2.69
C PRO A 40 -4.92 -6.50 -1.58
N ALA A 41 -4.99 -7.81 -1.76
CA ALA A 41 -4.55 -8.80 -0.78
C ALA A 41 -3.31 -9.57 -1.27
N PRO A 42 -2.13 -8.93 -1.38
CA PRO A 42 -0.92 -9.65 -1.74
C PRO A 42 -0.57 -10.66 -0.64
N PHE A 43 -0.10 -11.84 -1.02
CA PHE A 43 0.46 -12.80 -0.07
C PHE A 43 1.65 -12.20 0.67
N LEU A 44 2.54 -11.49 -0.05
CA LEU A 44 3.72 -10.85 0.51
C LEU A 44 3.86 -9.39 0.05
N PHE A 45 3.90 -8.48 1.02
CA PHE A 45 4.28 -7.09 0.81
C PHE A 45 5.74 -6.86 1.19
N VAL A 46 6.57 -6.42 0.25
CA VAL A 46 8.00 -6.16 0.44
C VAL A 46 8.23 -4.65 0.54
N ALA A 47 8.60 -4.18 1.73
CA ALA A 47 9.00 -2.81 2.01
C ALA A 47 10.52 -2.66 1.91
N VAL A 48 11.01 -2.04 0.83
CA VAL A 48 12.43 -1.77 0.60
C VAL A 48 12.78 -0.38 1.12
N LEU A 49 13.52 -0.30 2.22
CA LEU A 49 13.93 0.99 2.77
C LEU A 49 15.00 1.63 1.87
N SER A 50 14.73 2.85 1.39
CA SER A 50 15.64 3.59 0.52
C SER A 50 15.72 5.06 0.92
N THR A 51 16.59 5.82 0.27
CA THR A 51 16.75 7.27 0.48
C THR A 51 16.49 8.02 -0.82
N PRO A 52 16.03 9.28 -0.80
CA PRO A 52 15.81 10.08 -2.01
C PRO A 52 16.94 9.98 -3.05
N GLN A 53 18.19 10.05 -2.59
CA GLN A 53 19.41 10.05 -3.41
C GLN A 53 19.77 8.68 -4.00
N ALA A 54 19.22 7.59 -3.46
CA ALA A 54 19.55 6.21 -3.86
C ALA A 54 18.82 5.72 -5.13
N GLN A 55 18.52 6.62 -6.07
CA GLN A 55 17.80 6.31 -7.32
C GLN A 55 18.46 5.16 -8.10
N ARG A 56 19.80 5.15 -8.17
CA ARG A 56 20.55 4.08 -8.86
C ARG A 56 20.37 2.71 -8.21
N ARG A 57 20.27 2.66 -6.88
CA ARG A 57 20.03 1.41 -6.15
C ARG A 57 18.62 0.90 -6.40
N ARG A 58 17.61 1.78 -6.32
CA ARG A 58 16.23 1.43 -6.68
C ARG A 58 16.11 0.93 -8.12
N ALA A 59 16.78 1.59 -9.05
CA ALA A 59 16.85 1.14 -10.44
C ALA A 59 17.50 -0.25 -10.58
N ALA A 60 18.58 -0.52 -9.84
CA ALA A 60 19.20 -1.84 -9.82
C ALA A 60 18.27 -2.92 -9.25
N VAL A 61 17.57 -2.64 -8.15
CA VAL A 61 16.56 -3.56 -7.57
C VAL A 61 15.47 -3.87 -8.60
N ARG A 62 14.88 -2.85 -9.24
CA ARG A 62 13.85 -3.01 -10.30
C ARG A 62 14.36 -3.78 -11.51
N ALA A 63 15.64 -3.60 -11.88
CA ALA A 63 16.24 -4.28 -13.02
C ALA A 63 16.72 -5.70 -12.71
N THR A 64 16.70 -6.11 -11.44
CA THR A 64 17.19 -7.41 -10.98
C THR A 64 16.10 -8.17 -10.24
N TRP A 65 16.23 -8.35 -8.92
CA TRP A 65 15.40 -9.28 -8.16
C TRP A 65 13.94 -8.84 -8.02
N ALA A 66 13.62 -7.57 -8.30
CA ALA A 66 12.24 -7.07 -8.34
C ALA A 66 11.70 -6.85 -9.77
N SER A 67 12.36 -7.36 -10.81
CA SER A 67 11.95 -7.12 -12.21
C SER A 67 10.68 -7.86 -12.62
N SER A 68 10.41 -9.01 -12.00
CA SER A 68 9.25 -9.85 -12.26
C SER A 68 8.83 -10.57 -10.98
N PRO A 69 8.29 -9.84 -9.98
CA PRO A 69 7.82 -10.47 -8.75
C PRO A 69 6.67 -11.45 -9.06
N PRO A 70 6.48 -12.50 -8.24
CA PRO A 70 5.28 -13.34 -8.32
C PRO A 70 4.00 -12.50 -8.20
N ALA A 71 2.90 -12.98 -8.77
CA ALA A 71 1.66 -12.18 -8.92
C ALA A 71 1.03 -11.74 -7.58
N ASP A 72 1.26 -12.49 -6.52
CA ASP A 72 0.81 -12.23 -5.15
C ASP A 72 1.87 -11.53 -4.29
N VAL A 73 2.95 -11.03 -4.91
CA VAL A 73 4.02 -10.29 -4.24
C VAL A 73 4.04 -8.84 -4.73
N VAL A 74 4.00 -7.91 -3.79
CA VAL A 74 4.08 -6.46 -4.07
C VAL A 74 5.35 -5.89 -3.48
N VAL A 75 6.14 -5.17 -4.30
CA VAL A 75 7.35 -4.47 -3.86
C VAL A 75 7.11 -2.96 -3.84
N ARG A 76 7.49 -2.29 -2.74
CA ARG A 76 7.41 -0.84 -2.57
C ARG A 76 8.69 -0.29 -1.95
N PHE A 77 9.19 0.83 -2.48
CA PHE A 77 10.31 1.56 -1.89
C PHE A 77 9.79 2.58 -0.88
N VAL A 78 10.33 2.53 0.33
CA VAL A 78 9.93 3.43 1.42
C VAL A 78 11.01 4.46 1.65
N LEU A 79 10.68 5.73 1.46
CA LEU A 79 11.61 6.84 1.57
C LEU A 79 10.94 8.09 2.16
N TYR A 80 11.77 9.06 2.50
CA TYR A 80 11.33 10.38 2.94
C TYR A 80 11.03 11.29 1.76
N GLU A 81 10.18 12.29 1.99
CA GLU A 81 10.09 13.44 1.10
C GLU A 81 11.39 14.25 1.21
N SER A 82 11.85 14.77 0.08
CA SER A 82 13.04 15.63 0.00
C SER A 82 12.74 16.77 -0.95
N GLU A 83 12.81 18.01 -0.44
CA GLU A 83 12.63 19.20 -1.28
C GLU A 83 13.71 19.30 -2.35
N ARG A 84 14.94 18.85 -2.06
CA ARG A 84 16.05 18.86 -3.02
C ARG A 84 15.87 17.89 -4.17
N GLU A 85 15.11 16.82 -3.96
CA GLU A 85 14.93 15.73 -4.92
C GLU A 85 13.48 15.68 -5.45
N ILE A 86 12.64 16.69 -5.15
CA ILE A 86 11.19 16.63 -5.34
C ILE A 86 10.81 16.37 -6.80
N GLU A 87 11.47 17.03 -7.76
CA GLU A 87 11.19 16.87 -9.18
C GLU A 87 11.57 15.47 -9.68
N THR A 88 12.73 14.97 -9.25
CA THR A 88 13.20 13.66 -9.68
C THR A 88 12.39 12.54 -9.04
N LEU A 89 12.04 12.68 -7.76
CA LEU A 89 11.15 11.74 -7.07
C LEU A 89 9.73 11.76 -7.61
N ALA A 90 9.19 12.93 -7.99
CA ALA A 90 7.89 13.02 -8.63
C ALA A 90 7.88 12.32 -9.99
N ALA A 91 8.93 12.52 -10.79
CA ALA A 91 9.09 11.82 -12.07
C ALA A 91 9.25 10.30 -11.88
N GLU A 92 10.00 9.87 -10.87
CA GLU A 92 10.16 8.46 -10.53
C GLU A 92 8.85 7.82 -10.05
N ALA A 93 8.14 8.49 -9.14
CA ALA A 93 6.83 8.05 -8.62
C ALA A 93 5.81 7.92 -9.75
N ALA A 94 5.74 8.90 -10.66
CA ALA A 94 4.85 8.87 -11.81
C ALA A 94 5.18 7.74 -12.80
N ARG A 95 6.46 7.40 -12.93
CA ARG A 95 6.91 6.36 -13.87
C ARG A 95 6.71 4.94 -13.32
N HIS A 96 6.96 4.73 -12.03
CA HIS A 96 7.04 3.38 -11.46
C HIS A 96 5.88 3.05 -10.51
N GLY A 97 5.22 4.05 -9.90
CA GLY A 97 4.09 3.82 -9.00
C GLY A 97 4.43 3.01 -7.74
N ASP A 98 5.70 2.83 -7.42
CA ASP A 98 6.19 1.93 -6.37
C ASP A 98 6.82 2.65 -5.17
N LEU A 99 6.73 3.99 -5.12
CA LEU A 99 7.26 4.79 -4.03
C LEU A 99 6.22 5.03 -2.93
N LEU A 100 6.64 4.83 -1.68
CA LEU A 100 5.89 5.11 -0.46
C LEU A 100 6.65 6.18 0.33
N PHE A 101 6.01 7.33 0.52
CA PHE A 101 6.59 8.44 1.25
C PHE A 101 6.22 8.42 2.74
N VAL A 102 7.20 8.63 3.61
CA VAL A 102 6.97 8.78 5.05
C VAL A 102 6.41 10.18 5.33
N PRO A 103 5.20 10.32 5.89
CA PRO A 103 4.59 11.64 6.10
C PRO A 103 5.36 12.52 7.08
N GLY A 104 5.42 13.83 6.81
CA GLY A 104 5.81 14.86 7.80
C GLY A 104 7.25 14.78 8.32
N SER A 105 8.11 14.12 7.56
CA SER A 105 9.45 13.72 7.98
C SER A 105 10.57 14.63 7.50
N GLY A 106 10.41 15.24 6.32
CA GLY A 106 11.40 16.13 5.70
C GLY A 106 12.84 15.60 5.75
N GLU A 107 13.82 16.50 5.69
CA GLU A 107 15.24 16.15 5.86
C GLU A 107 15.57 15.63 7.26
N GLN A 108 14.73 15.91 8.27
CA GLN A 108 14.97 15.47 9.66
C GLN A 108 14.80 13.96 9.87
N GLY A 109 14.18 13.26 8.90
CA GLY A 109 14.12 11.80 8.87
C GLY A 109 15.40 11.13 8.37
N ALA A 110 16.34 11.83 7.75
CA ALA A 110 17.41 11.23 6.94
C ALA A 110 18.49 10.40 7.69
N GLY A 111 18.48 10.39 9.03
CA GLY A 111 19.44 9.63 9.86
C GLY A 111 19.01 8.20 10.19
N TYR A 112 19.84 7.48 10.96
CA TYR A 112 19.54 6.10 11.42
C TYR A 112 18.21 5.98 12.18
N ARG A 113 17.86 7.00 12.99
CA ARG A 113 16.57 7.08 13.69
C ARG A 113 15.38 7.10 12.72
N GLY A 114 15.63 7.43 11.46
CA GLY A 114 14.65 7.40 10.41
C GLY A 114 14.15 6.00 10.04
N ILE A 115 14.96 4.98 10.25
CA ILE A 115 14.56 3.59 9.95
C ILE A 115 13.23 3.25 10.65
N VAL A 116 13.06 3.69 11.90
CA VAL A 116 11.81 3.47 12.66
C VAL A 116 10.60 4.12 11.98
N PHE A 117 10.72 5.36 11.50
CA PHE A 117 9.62 6.04 10.82
C PHE A 117 9.31 5.45 9.46
N LYS A 118 10.32 4.98 8.72
CA LYS A 118 10.11 4.25 7.46
C LYS A 118 9.35 2.95 7.68
N VAL A 119 9.78 2.14 8.66
CA VAL A 119 9.08 0.89 9.01
C VAL A 119 7.65 1.19 9.46
N LEU A 120 7.45 2.21 10.31
CA LEU A 120 6.10 2.61 10.74
C LEU A 120 5.22 3.06 9.57
N ALA A 121 5.77 3.81 8.60
CA ALA A 121 5.04 4.22 7.42
C ALA A 121 4.67 3.02 6.53
N ALA A 122 5.58 2.06 6.37
CA ALA A 122 5.32 0.82 5.65
C ALA A 122 4.16 0.04 6.29
N VAL A 123 4.23 -0.20 7.60
CA VAL A 123 3.17 -0.90 8.35
C VAL A 123 1.84 -0.17 8.25
N ARG A 124 1.84 1.17 8.35
CA ARG A 124 0.61 1.98 8.21
C ARG A 124 0.02 1.94 6.80
N ALA A 125 0.85 1.90 5.77
CA ALA A 125 0.36 1.78 4.41
C ALA A 125 -0.21 0.39 4.16
N VAL A 126 0.47 -0.67 4.61
CA VAL A 126 -0.07 -2.03 4.55
C VAL A 126 -1.42 -2.08 5.25
N ALA A 127 -1.51 -1.65 6.51
CA ALA A 127 -2.76 -1.70 7.28
C ALA A 127 -3.92 -0.84 6.73
N ARG A 128 -3.64 0.12 5.84
CA ARG A 128 -4.65 1.03 5.28
C ARG A 128 -5.05 0.67 3.85
N ASP A 129 -4.06 0.31 3.04
CA ASP A 129 -4.20 0.21 1.59
C ASP A 129 -4.10 -1.23 1.08
N TYR A 130 -3.73 -2.19 1.93
CA TYR A 130 -3.56 -3.60 1.57
C TYR A 130 -4.15 -4.53 2.62
N ASP A 131 -4.40 -5.75 2.20
CA ASP A 131 -4.77 -6.83 3.08
C ASP A 131 -3.75 -7.97 3.02
N ALA A 132 -2.49 -7.63 3.29
CA ALA A 132 -1.35 -8.51 3.05
C ALA A 132 -1.24 -9.63 4.10
N GLY A 133 -0.95 -10.86 3.64
CA GLY A 133 -0.71 -12.00 4.53
C GLY A 133 0.61 -11.90 5.29
N PHE A 134 1.66 -11.46 4.61
CA PHE A 134 3.00 -11.26 5.15
C PHE A 134 3.59 -9.92 4.75
N VAL A 135 4.47 -9.39 5.60
CA VAL A 135 5.24 -8.16 5.33
C VAL A 135 6.72 -8.45 5.53
N LEU A 136 7.53 -8.24 4.49
CA LEU A 136 8.98 -8.31 4.54
C LEU A 136 9.57 -6.90 4.48
N LYS A 137 10.34 -6.52 5.50
CA LYS A 137 11.21 -5.33 5.46
C LYS A 137 12.57 -5.74 4.93
N THR A 138 13.10 -5.01 3.95
CA THR A 138 14.48 -5.13 3.48
C THR A 138 15.10 -3.76 3.19
N ASP A 139 16.39 -3.71 2.87
CA ASP A 139 17.14 -2.48 2.54
C ASP A 139 17.50 -2.46 1.03
N ASP A 140 17.78 -1.28 0.47
CA ASP A 140 18.02 -1.09 -0.97
C ASP A 140 19.39 -1.61 -1.47
N ASP A 141 20.22 -2.13 -0.57
CA ASP A 141 21.48 -2.81 -0.84
C ASP A 141 21.45 -4.32 -0.52
N ALA A 142 20.24 -4.87 -0.31
CA ALA A 142 20.03 -6.30 -0.17
C ALA A 142 19.59 -6.95 -1.50
N PHE A 143 19.83 -8.26 -1.59
CA PHE A 143 19.24 -9.14 -2.60
C PHE A 143 18.19 -10.02 -1.91
N VAL A 144 17.02 -10.17 -2.55
CA VAL A 144 15.95 -11.05 -2.06
C VAL A 144 15.53 -11.98 -3.19
N ASP A 145 15.66 -13.28 -2.97
CA ASP A 145 15.01 -14.28 -3.83
C ASP A 145 13.53 -14.34 -3.47
N LEU A 146 12.69 -13.64 -4.25
CA LEU A 146 11.26 -13.48 -3.96
C LEU A 146 10.50 -14.81 -4.03
N GLU A 147 10.89 -15.71 -4.94
CA GLU A 147 10.25 -17.03 -5.08
C GLU A 147 10.59 -17.89 -3.87
N ALA A 148 11.88 -18.00 -3.53
CA ALA A 148 12.31 -18.78 -2.38
C ALA A 148 11.72 -18.25 -1.05
N ALA A 149 11.65 -16.91 -0.89
CA ALA A 149 11.02 -16.30 0.27
C ALA A 149 9.51 -16.60 0.34
N ARG A 150 8.81 -16.51 -0.79
CA ARG A 150 7.38 -16.83 -0.90
C ARG A 150 7.11 -18.30 -0.54
N GLU A 151 7.86 -19.24 -1.11
CA GLU A 151 7.70 -20.68 -0.84
C GLU A 151 7.99 -21.02 0.63
N ALA A 152 9.01 -20.40 1.23
CA ALA A 152 9.30 -20.60 2.65
C ALA A 152 8.14 -20.13 3.55
N LEU A 153 7.51 -19.00 3.22
CA LEU A 153 6.35 -18.47 3.97
C LEU A 153 5.10 -19.31 3.75
N LEU A 154 4.89 -19.87 2.55
CA LEU A 154 3.78 -20.79 2.29
C LEU A 154 3.91 -22.06 3.14
N GLY A 155 5.11 -22.62 3.26
CA GLY A 155 5.36 -23.79 4.12
C GLY A 155 5.14 -23.51 5.60
N LEU A 156 5.32 -22.28 6.08
CA LEU A 156 4.91 -21.89 7.43
C LEU A 156 3.39 -21.87 7.61
N CYS A 157 2.64 -21.74 6.51
CA CYS A 157 1.19 -21.75 6.52
C CYS A 157 0.53 -23.12 6.41
N ASP A 158 1.34 -24.18 6.45
CA ASP A 158 0.91 -25.55 6.69
C ASP A 158 1.09 -25.98 8.17
N ALA A 159 1.66 -25.13 9.02
CA ALA A 159 1.79 -25.39 10.45
C ALA A 159 0.49 -25.07 11.22
N GLU A 160 0.21 -25.82 12.29
CA GLU A 160 -0.94 -25.57 13.17
C GLU A 160 -0.90 -24.13 13.72
N GLY A 161 -1.97 -23.37 13.46
CA GLY A 161 -2.09 -21.97 13.89
C GLY A 161 -1.70 -20.92 12.84
N CYS A 162 -1.40 -21.29 11.58
CA CYS A 162 -1.32 -20.28 10.53
C CYS A 162 -2.67 -19.58 10.37
N LEU A 163 -2.63 -18.24 10.41
CA LEU A 163 -3.72 -17.35 10.08
C LEU A 163 -3.96 -17.37 8.56
N ARG A 164 -4.28 -18.52 7.97
CA ARG A 164 -5.03 -18.48 6.71
C ARG A 164 -6.30 -17.75 7.07
N ARG A 165 -6.57 -16.62 6.39
CA ARG A 165 -7.96 -16.21 6.28
C ARG A 165 -8.67 -17.41 5.67
N GLU A 166 -9.56 -18.02 6.44
CA GLU A 166 -10.61 -18.84 5.86
C GLU A 166 -11.27 -17.92 4.82
N GLU A 167 -10.97 -18.14 3.55
CA GLU A 167 -11.78 -17.56 2.49
C GLU A 167 -13.21 -17.99 2.78
N ASP A 168 -14.10 -17.00 2.84
CA ASP A 168 -15.53 -17.18 3.00
C ASP A 168 -15.99 -18.43 2.24
N SER A 169 -16.45 -19.42 3.01
CA SER A 169 -17.19 -20.56 2.52
C SER A 169 -18.52 -20.08 1.93
N ALA A 170 -18.45 -19.48 0.74
CA ALA A 170 -19.61 -19.19 -0.06
C ALA A 170 -19.77 -20.29 -1.11
N GLY A 171 -20.57 -21.31 -0.74
CA GLY A 171 -21.47 -21.93 -1.72
C GLY A 171 -21.07 -23.27 -2.34
N GLY A 172 -20.46 -24.18 -1.58
CA GLY A 172 -20.44 -25.60 -1.94
C GLY A 172 -21.48 -26.40 -1.14
N ALA A 173 -22.77 -26.25 -1.44
CA ALA A 173 -23.78 -27.17 -0.90
C ALA A 173 -23.88 -28.41 -1.80
N PRO A 174 -23.88 -29.65 -1.26
CA PRO A 174 -24.01 -30.86 -2.05
C PRO A 174 -25.48 -31.15 -2.38
N ALA A 175 -25.75 -31.44 -3.65
CA ALA A 175 -26.83 -32.33 -4.10
C ALA A 175 -26.46 -32.89 -5.49
#